data_AF-A0A2Z2KBI9-F1
#
_entry.id   AF-A0A2Z2KBI9-F1
#
_cell.length_a   1.000
_cell.length_b   1.000
_cell.length_c   1.000
_cell.angle_alpha   90.00
_cell.angle_beta   90.00
_cell.angle_gamma   90.00
#
_symmetry.space_group_name_H-M   'P 1'
#
loop_
_entity.id
_entity.type
_entity.pdbx_description
1 polymer ?
#
loop_
_entity_poly.entity_id
_entity_poly.type
_entity_poly.pdbx_seq_one_letter_code
_entity_poly.pdbx_strand_id
1 'polypeptide(L)'
;MSLLKHTNRLVKRWMKHPRHVVVNTLDGKDGKTGHFVRVLMVQEYPPEIIAGYLDHLDGIVSDAGATLRKTIRYAKSDIKFNTRMKYKLNRLTASIQDQSETDPARNAEIAAKETILALRDSTLSNDHKLVEVQTFLTLSAPKLHQIEAAEAGLKLWFDNMSGKLNELKREQSEAMRQTGPASDPYAAHSEFFNITHYGRVTTDSVAARTYPMTRGSFSDNEGPYFGRRTEDGGFCFVNICDPDDPRAQNVTVFGKTGEGKSYFLKALVVSLLEEGVHVFVFDLDGEWLDLCKYVGGVYIDHTTEEGRYFEPLTIMPAITEIDEECARYNRSRYKMAEMGGLRTFSLLGENLTRPEIFEVGEAIRRD
;
A
#
# COMPACT_ATOMS: atom_id res chain seq x y z
N MET A 1 -5.84 2.50 -38.07
CA MET A 1 -5.43 1.08 -38.24
C MET A 1 -4.52 0.67 -37.07
N SER A 2 -4.98 0.89 -35.85
CA SER A 2 -5.55 -0.11 -34.92
C SER A 2 -4.52 -1.04 -34.29
N LEU A 3 -4.09 -0.66 -33.08
CA LEU A 3 -3.44 -1.52 -32.08
C LEU A 3 -4.21 -2.85 -31.83
N LEU A 4 -5.50 -2.94 -32.20
CA LEU A 4 -6.27 -4.20 -32.10
C LEU A 4 -5.75 -5.32 -33.01
N LYS A 5 -4.97 -5.04 -34.07
CA LYS A 5 -4.43 -6.11 -34.91
C LYS A 5 -3.33 -6.93 -34.20
N HIS A 6 -2.65 -6.36 -33.19
CA HIS A 6 -1.54 -7.03 -32.51
C HIS A 6 -1.95 -7.77 -31.22
N THR A 7 -3.10 -7.44 -30.62
CA THR A 7 -3.63 -8.15 -29.44
C THR A 7 -4.33 -9.47 -29.75
N ASN A 8 -4.59 -9.80 -31.02
CA ASN A 8 -5.22 -11.05 -31.45
C ASN A 8 -4.36 -12.31 -31.25
N ARG A 9 -3.10 -12.19 -30.79
CA ARG A 9 -2.19 -13.33 -30.65
C ARG A 9 -2.19 -14.01 -29.28
N LEU A 10 -2.80 -13.41 -28.25
CA LEU A 10 -2.57 -13.84 -26.87
C LEU A 10 -3.34 -15.10 -26.43
N VAL A 11 -4.39 -15.54 -27.13
CA VAL A 11 -5.10 -16.78 -26.78
C VAL A 11 -5.62 -17.49 -28.02
N LYS A 12 -4.99 -18.60 -28.41
CA LYS A 12 -5.29 -19.26 -29.69
C LYS A 12 -6.58 -20.09 -29.72
N ARG A 13 -7.18 -20.50 -28.59
CA ARG A 13 -8.47 -21.22 -28.53
C ARG A 13 -9.04 -21.21 -27.10
N TRP A 14 -10.34 -20.92 -26.97
CA TRP A 14 -11.15 -21.18 -25.78
C TRP A 14 -12.06 -22.36 -26.05
N MET A 15 -12.03 -23.40 -25.21
CA MET A 15 -13.07 -24.43 -25.23
C MET A 15 -14.17 -24.05 -24.26
N LYS A 16 -15.39 -23.85 -24.79
CA LYS A 16 -16.56 -23.46 -24.00
C LYS A 16 -17.00 -24.62 -23.11
N HIS A 17 -17.05 -24.39 -21.80
CA HIS A 17 -17.67 -25.30 -20.84
C HIS A 17 -18.65 -24.50 -19.96
N PRO A 18 -19.75 -25.10 -19.45
CA PRO A 18 -20.78 -24.36 -18.72
C PRO A 18 -20.29 -23.66 -17.44
N ARG A 19 -19.24 -24.19 -16.80
CA ARG A 19 -18.72 -23.67 -15.52
C ARG A 19 -17.31 -23.08 -15.63
N HIS A 20 -16.60 -23.22 -16.74
CA HIS A 20 -15.24 -22.69 -16.90
C HIS A 20 -14.89 -22.61 -18.38
N VAL A 21 -13.75 -22.01 -18.70
CA VAL A 21 -13.16 -22.01 -20.03
C VAL A 21 -11.78 -22.63 -19.93
N VAL A 22 -11.43 -23.51 -20.87
CA VAL A 22 -10.05 -24.00 -20.98
C VAL A 22 -9.28 -23.06 -21.89
N VAL A 23 -8.17 -22.52 -21.39
CA VAL A 23 -7.33 -21.51 -22.05
C VAL A 23 -5.93 -22.06 -22.31
N ASN A 24 -5.49 -22.04 -23.57
CA ASN A 24 -4.11 -22.39 -23.92
C ASN A 24 -3.21 -21.17 -23.73
N THR A 25 -2.36 -21.19 -22.70
CA THR A 25 -1.28 -20.23 -22.52
C THR A 25 -0.12 -20.53 -23.49
N LEU A 26 0.37 -19.48 -24.16
CA LEU A 26 1.55 -19.51 -25.02
C LEU A 26 2.79 -19.66 -24.13
N ASP A 27 3.43 -20.84 -24.13
CA ASP A 27 4.83 -21.05 -23.71
C ASP A 27 5.37 -22.41 -24.18
N GLY A 28 5.24 -22.71 -25.47
CA GLY A 28 6.09 -23.69 -26.15
C GLY A 28 6.32 -25.05 -25.47
N LYS A 29 5.28 -25.76 -25.00
CA LYS A 29 5.26 -27.24 -24.92
C LYS A 29 3.86 -27.79 -24.61
N ASP A 30 3.53 -28.85 -25.35
CA ASP A 30 2.33 -29.72 -25.44
C ASP A 30 0.92 -29.12 -25.17
N GLY A 31 0.06 -29.21 -26.18
CA GLY A 31 -1.29 -28.61 -26.23
C GLY A 31 -2.35 -29.31 -25.37
N LYS A 32 -1.96 -29.92 -24.23
CA LYS A 32 -2.84 -30.73 -23.37
C LYS A 32 -3.10 -30.18 -21.97
N THR A 33 -2.32 -29.23 -21.44
CA THR A 33 -2.44 -28.82 -20.01
C THR A 33 -2.89 -27.38 -19.80
N GLY A 34 -3.60 -26.77 -20.76
CA GLY A 34 -4.08 -25.38 -20.66
C GLY A 34 -4.77 -25.07 -19.32
N HIS A 35 -4.67 -23.83 -18.88
CA HIS A 35 -5.27 -23.40 -17.61
C HIS A 35 -6.80 -23.45 -17.70
N PHE A 36 -7.42 -23.85 -16.59
CA PHE A 36 -8.84 -23.68 -16.36
C PHE A 36 -9.07 -22.26 -15.85
N VAL A 37 -9.94 -21.53 -16.53
CA VAL A 37 -10.34 -20.17 -16.15
C VAL A 37 -11.81 -20.16 -15.78
N ARG A 38 -12.15 -19.56 -14.64
CA ARG A 38 -13.53 -19.39 -14.18
C ARG A 38 -13.73 -17.96 -13.73
N VAL A 39 -14.73 -17.30 -14.28
CA VAL A 39 -15.14 -15.95 -13.88
C VAL A 39 -16.33 -16.07 -12.92
N LEU A 40 -16.20 -15.49 -11.74
CA LEU A 40 -17.27 -15.28 -10.79
C LEU A 40 -17.65 -13.80 -10.79
N MET A 41 -18.93 -13.49 -10.60
CA MET A 41 -19.39 -12.11 -10.42
C MET A 41 -19.85 -11.91 -8.98
N VAL A 42 -19.48 -10.79 -8.37
CA VAL A 42 -20.06 -10.37 -7.10
C VAL A 42 -21.50 -9.92 -7.35
N GLN A 43 -22.45 -10.74 -6.93
CA GLN A 43 -23.89 -10.49 -7.10
C GLN A 43 -24.43 -9.60 -5.97
N GLU A 44 -24.05 -9.92 -4.73
CA GLU A 44 -24.38 -9.12 -3.55
C GLU A 44 -23.08 -8.83 -2.81
N TYR A 45 -22.78 -7.56 -2.59
CA TYR A 45 -21.61 -7.16 -1.82
C TYR A 45 -21.93 -7.23 -0.33
N PRO A 46 -20.95 -7.59 0.52
CA PRO A 46 -21.08 -7.45 1.97
C PRO A 46 -21.60 -6.05 2.36
N PRO A 47 -22.42 -5.96 3.42
CA PRO A 47 -22.94 -4.68 3.91
C PRO A 47 -21.81 -3.78 4.41
N GLU A 48 -20.78 -4.37 5.01
CA GLU A 48 -19.55 -3.73 5.46
C GLU A 48 -18.35 -4.40 4.81
N ILE A 49 -17.42 -3.58 4.31
CA ILE A 49 -16.20 -4.05 3.66
C ILE A 49 -15.02 -3.57 4.51
N ILE A 50 -14.27 -4.51 5.08
CA ILE A 50 -13.08 -4.22 5.88
C ILE A 50 -11.93 -3.84 4.95
N ALA A 51 -11.06 -2.92 5.39
CA ALA A 51 -9.82 -2.64 4.69
C ALA A 51 -8.98 -3.92 4.49
N GLY A 52 -8.38 -4.10 3.31
CA GLY A 52 -7.59 -5.31 3.01
C GLY A 52 -8.40 -6.57 2.65
N TYR A 53 -9.74 -6.50 2.57
CA TYR A 53 -10.53 -7.69 2.22
C TYR A 53 -10.13 -8.32 0.87
N LEU A 54 -9.67 -7.51 -0.08
CA LEU A 54 -9.19 -8.00 -1.38
C LEU A 54 -7.94 -8.86 -1.23
N ASP A 55 -7.05 -8.55 -0.29
CA ASP A 55 -5.82 -9.32 -0.03
C ASP A 55 -6.18 -10.65 0.62
N HIS A 56 -7.19 -10.66 1.49
CA HIS A 56 -7.77 -11.89 2.03
C HIS A 56 -8.34 -12.80 0.92
N LEU A 57 -8.96 -12.22 -0.13
CA LEU A 57 -9.41 -13.01 -1.29
C LEU A 57 -8.22 -13.62 -2.05
N ASP A 58 -7.10 -12.91 -2.16
CA ASP A 58 -5.89 -13.46 -2.79
C ASP A 58 -5.31 -14.62 -1.97
N GLY A 59 -5.31 -14.52 -0.64
CA GLY A 59 -4.91 -15.60 0.27
C GLY A 59 -5.72 -16.87 0.05
N ILE A 60 -7.05 -16.79 0.12
CA ILE A 60 -7.96 -17.94 -0.10
C ILE A 60 -7.67 -18.63 -1.44
N VAL A 61 -7.46 -17.86 -2.49
CA VAL A 61 -7.26 -18.40 -3.85
C VAL A 61 -5.86 -18.98 -4.02
N SER A 62 -4.85 -18.36 -3.41
CA SER A 62 -3.46 -18.83 -3.44
C SER A 62 -3.28 -20.13 -2.65
N ASP A 63 -3.96 -20.28 -1.51
CA ASP A 63 -3.96 -21.52 -0.71
C ASP A 63 -4.53 -22.71 -1.49
N ALA A 64 -5.48 -22.47 -2.39
CA ALA A 64 -6.02 -23.47 -3.30
C ALA A 64 -5.11 -23.78 -4.52
N GLY A 65 -3.97 -23.07 -4.65
CA GLY A 65 -3.04 -23.20 -5.78
C GLY A 65 -3.58 -22.60 -7.09
N ALA A 66 -4.45 -21.59 -6.99
CA ALA A 66 -4.99 -20.85 -8.11
C ALA A 66 -4.52 -19.38 -8.07
N THR A 67 -4.68 -18.65 -9.17
CA THR A 67 -4.41 -17.21 -9.24
C THR A 67 -5.72 -16.43 -9.37
N LEU A 68 -5.83 -15.31 -8.66
CA LEU A 68 -6.98 -14.41 -8.70
C LEU A 68 -6.67 -13.15 -9.49
N ARG A 69 -7.51 -12.81 -10.47
CA ARG A 69 -7.54 -11.49 -11.11
C ARG A 69 -8.87 -10.81 -10.82
N LYS A 70 -8.80 -9.59 -10.29
CA LYS A 70 -9.96 -8.75 -9.95
C LYS A 70 -10.19 -7.75 -11.08
N THR A 71 -11.41 -7.68 -11.61
CA THR A 71 -11.79 -6.67 -12.61
C THR A 71 -13.04 -5.95 -12.14
N ILE A 72 -12.95 -4.63 -12.00
CA ILE A 72 -14.09 -3.79 -11.66
C ILE A 72 -14.50 -3.03 -12.92
N ARG A 73 -15.77 -3.15 -13.30
CA ARG A 73 -16.37 -2.37 -14.38
C ARG A 73 -17.32 -1.34 -13.78
N TYR A 74 -17.27 -0.17 -14.38
CA TYR A 74 -18.17 0.94 -14.12
C TYR A 74 -18.97 1.18 -15.36
N ALA A 75 -20.28 1.23 -15.25
CA ALA A 75 -21.09 1.75 -16.33
C ALA A 75 -22.19 2.65 -15.78
N LYS A 76 -22.65 3.56 -16.64
CA LYS A 76 -23.63 4.55 -16.25
C LYS A 76 -24.91 3.85 -15.81
N SER A 77 -25.41 4.22 -14.64
CA SER A 77 -26.71 3.77 -14.16
C SER A 77 -27.78 4.75 -14.63
N ASP A 78 -28.77 4.25 -15.37
CA ASP A 78 -29.98 5.00 -15.71
C ASP A 78 -31.11 4.76 -14.69
N ILE A 79 -30.78 4.27 -13.48
CA ILE A 79 -31.78 4.07 -12.42
C ILE A 79 -32.41 5.41 -12.09
N LYS A 80 -33.68 5.55 -12.47
CA LYS A 80 -34.57 6.59 -11.99
C LYS A 80 -35.12 6.16 -10.64
N PHE A 81 -35.26 7.10 -9.71
CA PHE A 81 -35.89 6.86 -8.41
C PHE A 81 -37.35 6.44 -8.60
N ASN A 82 -37.57 5.13 -8.73
CA ASN A 82 -38.84 4.56 -9.14
C ASN A 82 -39.77 4.35 -7.93
N THR A 83 -41.03 4.03 -8.20
CA THR A 83 -42.04 3.80 -7.16
C THR A 83 -41.62 2.71 -6.17
N ARG A 84 -40.85 1.70 -6.61
CA ARG A 84 -40.35 0.62 -5.75
C ARG A 84 -39.32 1.10 -4.73
N MET A 85 -38.42 2.00 -5.11
CA MET A 85 -37.48 2.64 -4.18
C MET A 85 -38.21 3.54 -3.18
N LYS A 86 -39.26 4.26 -3.62
CA LYS A 86 -40.15 5.01 -2.72
C LYS A 86 -40.82 4.10 -1.70
N TYR A 87 -41.40 2.98 -2.13
CA TYR A 87 -42.00 2.01 -1.21
C TYR A 87 -40.98 1.40 -0.25
N LYS A 88 -39.76 1.09 -0.72
CA LYS A 88 -38.69 0.57 0.14
C LYS A 88 -38.24 1.60 1.18
N LEU A 89 -38.09 2.86 0.78
CA LEU A 89 -37.77 3.98 1.69
C LEU A 89 -38.88 4.18 2.73
N ASN A 90 -40.14 4.19 2.30
CA ASN A 90 -41.29 4.33 3.21
C ASN A 90 -41.37 3.17 4.19
N ARG A 91 -41.15 1.94 3.73
CA ARG A 91 -41.11 0.75 4.59
C ARG A 91 -39.98 0.82 5.62
N LEU A 92 -38.77 1.19 5.21
CA LEU A 92 -37.63 1.34 6.12
C LEU A 92 -37.86 2.50 7.11
N THR A 93 -38.51 3.57 6.66
CA THR A 93 -38.83 4.71 7.53
C THR A 93 -39.87 4.32 8.58
N ALA A 94 -40.93 3.59 8.20
CA ALA A 94 -41.90 3.04 9.13
C ALA A 94 -41.26 2.03 10.10
N SER A 95 -40.44 1.10 9.59
CA SER A 95 -39.68 0.14 10.41
C SER A 95 -38.82 0.80 11.48
N ILE A 96 -38.20 1.95 11.16
CA ILE A 96 -37.37 2.71 12.11
C ILE A 96 -38.21 3.55 13.08
N GLN A 97 -39.40 4.00 12.65
CA GLN A 97 -40.28 4.85 13.45
C GLN A 97 -41.13 4.05 14.46
N ASP A 98 -41.42 2.78 14.17
CA ASP A 98 -42.18 1.87 15.03
C ASP A 98 -41.32 1.22 16.16
N GLN A 99 -40.09 1.71 16.38
CA GLN A 99 -39.15 1.10 17.33
C GLN A 99 -39.31 1.63 18.76
N SER A 100 -39.20 0.73 19.74
CA SER A 100 -39.20 1.03 21.17
C SER A 100 -37.80 0.85 21.77
N GLU A 101 -37.58 1.35 22.99
CA GLU A 101 -36.30 1.19 23.73
C GLU A 101 -35.87 -0.27 23.95
N THR A 102 -36.77 -1.25 23.77
CA THR A 102 -36.52 -2.68 23.97
C THR A 102 -36.18 -3.45 22.69
N ASP A 103 -36.35 -2.86 21.49
CA ASP A 103 -35.98 -3.47 20.20
C ASP A 103 -35.39 -2.41 19.25
N PRO A 104 -34.09 -2.11 19.36
CA PRO A 104 -33.45 -1.08 18.55
C PRO A 104 -33.32 -1.49 17.08
N ALA A 105 -33.33 -0.51 16.18
CA ALA A 105 -33.03 -0.71 14.76
C ALA A 105 -31.76 -1.52 14.58
N ARG A 106 -31.85 -2.51 13.69
CA ARG A 106 -30.64 -3.12 13.13
C ARG A 106 -29.85 -2.04 12.39
N ASN A 107 -28.56 -1.90 12.70
CA ASN A 107 -27.66 -0.96 12.02
C ASN A 107 -27.74 -1.08 10.48
N ALA A 108 -27.97 -2.29 9.96
CA ALA A 108 -28.17 -2.55 8.54
C ALA A 108 -29.40 -1.84 7.94
N GLU A 109 -30.50 -1.67 8.69
CA GLU A 109 -31.71 -0.97 8.22
C GLU A 109 -31.50 0.54 8.16
N ILE A 110 -30.80 1.10 9.16
CA ILE A 110 -30.38 2.52 9.17
C ILE A 110 -29.47 2.79 7.98
N ALA A 111 -28.40 2.00 7.82
CA ALA A 111 -27.46 2.14 6.72
C ALA A 111 -28.15 1.98 5.34
N ALA A 112 -29.12 1.07 5.22
CA ALA A 112 -29.89 0.90 3.99
C ALA A 112 -30.78 2.11 3.69
N LYS A 113 -31.41 2.72 4.71
CA LYS A 113 -32.20 3.96 4.56
C LYS A 113 -31.31 5.12 4.12
N GLU A 114 -30.19 5.32 4.80
CA GLU A 114 -29.22 6.37 4.48
C GLU A 114 -28.67 6.20 3.06
N THR A 115 -28.35 4.97 2.64
CA THR A 115 -27.93 4.69 1.27
C THR A 115 -29.00 5.08 0.24
N ILE A 116 -30.27 4.76 0.50
CA ILE A 116 -31.37 5.12 -0.41
C ILE A 116 -31.59 6.64 -0.44
N LEU A 117 -31.44 7.34 0.69
CA LEU A 117 -31.52 8.79 0.76
C LEU A 117 -30.37 9.45 0.00
N ALA A 118 -29.12 8.99 0.19
CA ALA A 118 -27.96 9.46 -0.56
C ALA A 118 -28.12 9.26 -2.08
N LEU A 119 -28.68 8.11 -2.50
CA LEU A 119 -29.02 7.85 -3.90
C LEU A 119 -30.13 8.78 -4.43
N ARG A 120 -31.14 9.09 -3.61
CA ARG A 120 -32.21 10.02 -3.97
C ARG A 120 -31.67 11.44 -4.14
N ASP A 121 -30.90 11.90 -3.16
CA ASP A 121 -30.43 13.27 -3.10
C ASP A 121 -29.40 13.54 -4.20
N SER A 122 -28.53 12.57 -4.53
CA SER A 122 -27.65 12.62 -5.71
C SER A 122 -28.40 12.65 -7.03
N THR A 123 -29.54 11.95 -7.14
CA THR A 123 -30.39 11.99 -8.34
C THR A 123 -31.08 13.35 -8.52
N LEU A 124 -31.42 14.02 -7.41
CA LEU A 124 -32.13 15.32 -7.41
C LEU A 124 -31.19 16.51 -7.60
N SER A 125 -29.99 16.46 -7.01
CA SER A 125 -29.06 17.60 -7.02
C SER A 125 -28.32 17.78 -8.36
N ASN A 126 -28.38 16.81 -9.28
CA ASN A 126 -27.57 16.76 -10.52
C ASN A 126 -26.04 16.81 -10.29
N ASP A 127 -25.57 16.82 -9.05
CA ASP A 127 -24.16 17.05 -8.69
C ASP A 127 -23.33 15.75 -8.75
N HIS A 128 -24.00 14.60 -8.64
CA HIS A 128 -23.36 13.29 -8.67
C HIS A 128 -24.04 12.37 -9.69
N LYS A 129 -23.23 11.72 -10.53
CA LYS A 129 -23.74 10.73 -11.49
C LYS A 129 -23.89 9.37 -10.81
N LEU A 130 -24.98 8.67 -11.10
CA LEU A 130 -25.14 7.29 -10.67
C LEU A 130 -24.33 6.35 -11.58
N VAL A 131 -23.56 5.47 -10.95
CA VAL A 131 -22.73 4.47 -11.60
C VAL A 131 -23.09 3.10 -11.05
N GLU A 132 -23.22 2.14 -11.95
CA GLU A 132 -23.36 0.73 -11.62
C GLU A 132 -21.98 0.09 -11.61
N VAL A 133 -21.63 -0.53 -10.48
CA VAL A 133 -20.33 -1.16 -10.22
C VAL A 133 -20.48 -2.67 -10.27
N GLN A 134 -19.78 -3.31 -11.19
CA GLN A 134 -19.72 -4.76 -11.34
C GLN A 134 -18.30 -5.26 -11.05
N THR A 135 -18.16 -6.20 -10.13
CA THR A 135 -16.87 -6.80 -9.80
C THR A 135 -16.84 -8.24 -10.26
N PHE A 136 -15.83 -8.57 -11.06
CA PHE A 136 -15.54 -9.90 -11.58
C PHE A 136 -14.27 -10.45 -10.93
N LEU A 137 -14.34 -11.68 -10.45
CA LEU A 137 -13.23 -12.45 -9.89
C LEU A 137 -12.87 -13.55 -10.90
N THR A 138 -11.73 -13.42 -11.55
CA THR A 138 -11.25 -14.39 -12.56
C THR A 138 -10.23 -15.30 -11.91
N LEU A 139 -10.61 -16.56 -11.72
CA LEU A 139 -9.76 -17.63 -11.23
C LEU A 139 -9.04 -18.30 -12.40
N SER A 140 -7.76 -18.60 -12.25
CA SER A 140 -6.97 -19.37 -13.21
C SER A 140 -6.09 -20.39 -12.49
N ALA A 141 -6.07 -21.64 -12.96
CA ALA A 141 -5.24 -22.70 -12.39
C ALA A 141 -4.97 -23.81 -13.41
N PRO A 142 -3.86 -24.56 -13.29
CA PRO A 142 -3.55 -25.66 -14.19
C PRO A 142 -4.46 -26.89 -14.01
N LYS A 143 -5.05 -27.09 -12.82
CA LYS A 143 -5.91 -28.24 -12.53
C LYS A 143 -7.32 -27.82 -12.12
N LEU A 144 -8.32 -28.57 -12.57
CA LEU A 144 -9.74 -28.27 -12.30
C LEU A 144 -10.08 -28.22 -10.80
N HIS A 145 -9.57 -29.15 -10.00
CA HIS A 145 -9.85 -29.20 -8.56
C HIS A 145 -9.37 -27.95 -7.81
N GLN A 146 -8.32 -27.27 -8.30
CA GLN A 146 -7.81 -26.02 -7.70
C GLN A 146 -8.81 -24.89 -7.91
N ILE A 147 -9.41 -24.81 -9.10
CA ILE A 147 -10.50 -23.85 -9.38
C ILE A 147 -11.75 -24.14 -8.53
N GLU A 148 -12.07 -25.42 -8.34
CA GLU A 148 -13.21 -25.83 -7.50
C GLU A 148 -13.00 -25.50 -6.02
N ALA A 149 -11.78 -25.74 -5.50
CA ALA A 149 -11.39 -25.37 -4.15
C ALA A 149 -11.39 -23.85 -3.93
N ALA A 150 -10.81 -23.09 -4.87
CA ALA A 150 -10.82 -21.62 -4.83
C ALA A 150 -12.24 -21.05 -4.89
N GLU A 151 -13.11 -21.57 -5.76
CA GLU A 151 -14.52 -21.19 -5.81
C GLU A 151 -15.23 -21.47 -4.48
N ALA A 152 -15.04 -22.66 -3.91
CA ALA A 152 -15.67 -23.05 -2.66
C ALA A 152 -15.23 -22.14 -1.50
N GLY A 153 -13.94 -21.84 -1.40
CA GLY A 153 -13.39 -20.93 -0.39
C GLY A 153 -13.93 -19.52 -0.53
N LEU A 154 -13.95 -18.97 -1.75
CA LEU A 154 -14.52 -17.65 -2.01
C LEU A 154 -16.03 -17.60 -1.69
N LYS A 155 -16.78 -18.63 -2.09
CA LYS A 155 -18.21 -18.70 -1.82
C LYS A 155 -18.51 -18.74 -0.33
N LEU A 156 -17.80 -19.59 0.42
CA LEU A 156 -17.92 -19.67 1.87
C LEU A 156 -17.62 -18.33 2.53
N TRP A 157 -16.56 -17.65 2.08
CA TRP A 157 -16.23 -16.32 2.56
C TRP A 157 -17.37 -15.33 2.28
N PHE A 158 -17.82 -15.20 1.02
CA PHE A 158 -18.91 -14.28 0.70
C PHE A 158 -20.19 -14.58 1.47
N ASP A 159 -20.57 -15.85 1.61
CA ASP A 159 -21.74 -16.27 2.37
C ASP A 159 -21.62 -15.87 3.86
N ASN A 160 -20.45 -16.04 4.48
CA ASN A 160 -20.18 -15.61 5.85
C ASN A 160 -20.26 -14.09 6.03
N MET A 161 -19.85 -13.33 5.02
CA MET A 161 -19.89 -11.86 5.02
C MET A 161 -21.25 -11.31 4.55
N SER A 162 -22.31 -12.14 4.47
CA SER A 162 -23.63 -11.73 3.96
C SER A 162 -23.59 -11.14 2.54
N GLY A 163 -22.63 -11.56 1.73
CA GLY A 163 -22.55 -11.32 0.30
C GLY A 163 -22.94 -12.57 -0.50
N LYS A 164 -22.94 -12.46 -1.83
CA LYS A 164 -23.18 -13.58 -2.74
C LYS A 164 -22.33 -13.49 -4.00
N LEU A 165 -21.83 -14.65 -4.43
CA LEU A 165 -21.17 -14.83 -5.71
C LEU A 165 -22.10 -15.54 -6.70
N ASN A 166 -22.08 -15.08 -7.95
CA ASN A 166 -22.69 -15.76 -9.08
C ASN A 166 -21.61 -16.46 -9.91
N GLU A 167 -21.77 -17.76 -10.11
CA GLU A 167 -20.88 -18.60 -10.92
C GLU A 167 -21.03 -18.38 -12.44
N LEU A 168 -21.99 -17.56 -12.89
CA LEU A 168 -22.22 -17.25 -14.30
C LEU A 168 -22.31 -18.51 -15.17
N LYS A 169 -23.08 -19.51 -14.69
CA LYS A 169 -23.24 -20.80 -15.36
C LYS A 169 -23.79 -20.57 -16.78
N ARG A 170 -23.09 -21.11 -17.78
CA ARG A 170 -23.37 -20.96 -19.22
C ARG A 170 -23.10 -19.57 -19.81
N GLU A 171 -22.45 -18.68 -19.06
CA GLU A 171 -22.10 -17.32 -19.49
C GLU A 171 -20.61 -17.01 -19.30
N GLN A 172 -19.79 -18.04 -19.12
CA GLN A 172 -18.35 -17.92 -18.87
C GLN A 172 -17.59 -17.26 -20.03
N SER A 173 -18.00 -17.51 -21.28
CA SER A 173 -17.38 -16.85 -22.44
C SER A 173 -17.68 -15.35 -22.50
N GLU A 174 -18.90 -14.98 -22.14
CA GLU A 174 -19.43 -13.64 -22.08
C GLU A 174 -18.73 -12.86 -20.96
N ALA A 175 -18.65 -13.47 -19.77
CA ALA A 175 -17.94 -12.95 -18.62
C ALA A 175 -16.45 -12.72 -18.93
N MET A 176 -15.79 -13.67 -19.61
CA MET A 176 -14.39 -13.51 -19.97
C MET A 176 -14.17 -12.34 -20.95
N ARG A 177 -15.08 -12.12 -21.91
CA ARG A 177 -15.02 -10.93 -22.79
C ARG A 177 -15.12 -9.63 -22.00
N GLN A 178 -15.96 -9.60 -20.95
CA GLN A 178 -16.13 -8.43 -20.09
C GLN A 178 -14.90 -8.11 -19.24
N THR A 179 -14.12 -9.13 -18.87
CA THR A 179 -12.88 -8.93 -18.09
C THR A 179 -11.68 -8.54 -18.94
N GLY A 180 -11.78 -8.66 -20.27
CA GLY A 180 -10.68 -8.44 -21.20
C GLY A 180 -10.39 -6.96 -21.49
N PRO A 181 -9.13 -6.59 -21.81
CA PRO A 181 -8.76 -5.22 -22.15
C PRO A 181 -9.36 -4.73 -23.48
N ALA A 182 -9.85 -5.64 -24.32
CA ALA A 182 -10.55 -5.33 -25.56
C ALA A 182 -12.06 -5.11 -25.36
N SER A 183 -12.56 -5.18 -24.12
CA SER A 183 -13.97 -4.90 -23.83
C SER A 183 -14.27 -3.42 -24.09
N ASP A 184 -15.41 -3.13 -24.72
CA ASP A 184 -15.91 -1.76 -24.86
C ASP A 184 -16.41 -1.26 -23.49
N PRO A 185 -15.77 -0.24 -22.89
CA PRO A 185 -16.19 0.33 -21.61
C PRO A 185 -17.58 0.99 -21.66
N TYR A 186 -18.12 1.29 -22.84
CA TYR A 186 -19.41 1.97 -23.02
C TYR A 186 -20.56 1.04 -23.43
N ALA A 187 -20.28 -0.22 -23.74
CA ALA A 187 -21.32 -1.17 -24.12
C ALA A 187 -22.21 -1.53 -22.92
N ALA A 188 -23.52 -1.63 -23.16
CA ALA A 188 -24.51 -1.72 -22.09
C ALA A 188 -24.40 -3.04 -21.33
N HIS A 189 -24.71 -3.02 -20.03
CA HIS A 189 -24.59 -4.14 -19.09
C HIS A 189 -25.23 -5.45 -19.60
N SER A 190 -26.33 -5.34 -20.34
CA SER A 190 -27.12 -6.46 -20.85
C SER A 190 -26.70 -6.95 -22.24
N GLU A 191 -25.83 -6.25 -22.96
CA GLU A 191 -25.50 -6.63 -24.35
C GLU A 191 -24.60 -7.87 -24.44
N PHE A 192 -23.87 -8.18 -23.36
CA PHE A 192 -22.94 -9.30 -23.37
C PHE A 192 -23.49 -10.56 -22.73
N PHE A 193 -24.40 -10.45 -21.77
CA PHE A 193 -24.93 -11.59 -21.03
C PHE A 193 -26.25 -12.06 -21.64
N ASN A 194 -26.52 -13.36 -21.52
CA ASN A 194 -27.82 -13.92 -21.91
C ASN A 194 -28.91 -13.52 -20.90
N ILE A 195 -28.52 -13.25 -19.65
CA ILE A 195 -29.37 -12.80 -18.56
C ILE A 195 -28.89 -11.45 -18.06
N THR A 196 -29.81 -10.54 -17.71
CA THR A 196 -29.45 -9.27 -17.09
C THR A 196 -28.92 -9.49 -15.68
N HIS A 197 -27.62 -9.24 -15.49
CA HIS A 197 -27.00 -9.16 -14.16
C HIS A 197 -26.94 -7.71 -13.71
N TYR A 198 -27.46 -7.43 -12.52
CA TYR A 198 -27.39 -6.11 -11.92
C TYR A 198 -26.14 -6.01 -11.04
N GLY A 199 -25.36 -4.96 -11.25
CA GLY A 199 -24.30 -4.51 -10.35
C GLY A 199 -24.85 -3.72 -9.17
N ARG A 200 -23.93 -3.23 -8.33
CA ARG A 200 -24.29 -2.34 -7.22
C ARG A 200 -24.30 -0.90 -7.73
N VAL A 201 -25.45 -0.25 -7.64
CA VAL A 201 -25.57 1.17 -7.98
C VAL A 201 -25.09 2.02 -6.81
N THR A 202 -24.24 2.99 -7.13
CA THR A 202 -23.65 3.93 -6.19
C THR A 202 -23.38 5.26 -6.90
N THR A 203 -22.90 6.27 -6.16
CA THR A 203 -22.48 7.55 -6.75
C THR A 203 -21.10 7.41 -7.38
N ASP A 204 -20.83 8.22 -8.40
CA ASP A 204 -19.51 8.37 -9.02
C ASP A 204 -18.38 8.59 -8.00
N SER A 205 -18.60 9.40 -6.97
CA SER A 205 -17.64 9.66 -5.89
C SER A 205 -17.28 8.41 -5.08
N VAL A 206 -18.25 7.53 -4.80
CA VAL A 206 -18.02 6.26 -4.09
C VAL A 206 -17.42 5.22 -5.03
N ALA A 207 -17.88 5.17 -6.28
CA ALA A 207 -17.32 4.31 -7.32
C ALA A 207 -15.84 4.63 -7.59
N ALA A 208 -15.45 5.91 -7.58
CA ALA A 208 -14.06 6.32 -7.75
C ALA A 208 -13.13 5.72 -6.69
N ARG A 209 -13.63 5.50 -5.45
CA ARG A 209 -12.86 4.88 -4.37
C ARG A 209 -12.58 3.39 -4.58
N THR A 210 -13.28 2.73 -5.49
CA THR A 210 -12.98 1.34 -5.86
C THR A 210 -11.97 1.24 -7.01
N TYR A 211 -11.56 2.37 -7.59
CA TYR A 211 -10.60 2.37 -8.69
C TYR A 211 -9.21 1.96 -8.16
N PRO A 212 -8.59 0.92 -8.71
CA PRO A 212 -7.27 0.49 -8.26
C PRO A 212 -6.28 1.65 -8.41
N MET A 213 -5.38 1.80 -7.43
CA MET A 213 -4.38 2.87 -7.36
C MET A 213 -4.90 4.28 -6.96
N THR A 214 -6.15 4.43 -6.54
CA THR A 214 -6.62 5.69 -5.90
C THR A 214 -6.19 5.83 -4.43
N ARG A 215 -5.78 4.72 -3.81
CA ARG A 215 -5.13 4.67 -2.50
C ARG A 215 -3.86 3.82 -2.61
N GLY A 216 -2.70 4.46 -2.56
CA GLY A 216 -1.49 3.80 -2.08
C GLY A 216 -1.56 3.75 -0.56
N SER A 217 -1.39 2.59 0.06
CA SER A 217 -1.00 2.55 1.46
C SER A 217 0.46 3.00 1.49
N PHE A 218 0.76 4.06 2.24
CA PHE A 218 2.14 4.48 2.54
C PHE A 218 2.76 3.66 3.68
N SER A 219 2.04 2.64 4.17
CA SER A 219 2.56 1.74 5.20
C SER A 219 3.14 0.49 4.56
N ASP A 220 4.40 0.24 4.86
CA ASP A 220 5.05 -1.05 4.71
C ASP A 220 4.55 -2.00 5.82
N ASN A 221 4.92 -3.29 5.73
CA ASN A 221 4.57 -4.29 6.74
C ASN A 221 5.52 -4.26 7.96
N GLU A 222 6.73 -3.74 7.77
CA GLU A 222 7.82 -3.76 8.75
C GLU A 222 8.53 -2.39 8.78
N GLY A 223 9.36 -2.18 9.79
CA GLY A 223 10.18 -0.98 9.96
C GLY A 223 9.61 0.02 10.98
N PRO A 224 10.30 1.17 11.16
CA PRO A 224 9.95 2.14 12.18
C PRO A 224 8.52 2.64 12.08
N TYR A 225 7.91 2.85 13.25
CA TYR A 225 6.56 3.42 13.36
C TYR A 225 6.56 4.93 13.10
N PHE A 226 5.73 5.38 12.15
CA PHE A 226 5.59 6.79 11.76
C PHE A 226 4.32 7.47 12.26
N GLY A 227 3.30 6.71 12.65
CA GLY A 227 2.06 7.28 13.19
C GLY A 227 0.81 6.52 12.77
N ARG A 228 -0.35 7.17 12.95
CA ARG A 228 -1.65 6.60 12.58
C ARG A 228 -2.25 7.37 11.43
N ARG A 229 -2.88 6.63 10.52
CA ARG A 229 -3.67 7.18 9.44
C ARG A 229 -4.93 7.82 10.02
N THR A 230 -5.24 9.05 9.62
CA THR A 230 -6.37 9.82 10.18
C THR A 230 -7.72 9.31 9.71
N GLU A 231 -7.80 8.70 8.52
CA GLU A 231 -9.10 8.29 7.96
C GLU A 231 -9.68 7.02 8.60
N ASP A 232 -8.83 6.08 9.02
CA ASP A 232 -9.29 4.79 9.58
C ASP A 232 -8.50 4.33 10.82
N GLY A 233 -7.57 5.14 11.31
CA GLY A 233 -6.82 4.85 12.52
C GLY A 233 -5.78 3.75 12.38
N GLY A 234 -5.53 3.23 11.18
CA GLY A 234 -4.52 2.20 10.92
C GLY A 234 -3.10 2.69 11.23
N PHE A 235 -2.25 1.79 11.72
CA PHE A 235 -0.84 2.10 11.96
C PHE A 235 -0.09 2.25 10.63
N CYS A 236 0.90 3.14 10.63
CA CYS A 236 1.76 3.42 9.49
C CYS A 236 3.22 3.10 9.87
N PHE A 237 3.79 2.12 9.19
CA PHE A 237 5.19 1.72 9.29
C PHE A 237 5.89 2.05 7.98
N VAL A 238 7.10 2.60 8.04
CA VAL A 238 7.87 2.91 6.83
C VAL A 238 9.26 2.32 7.00
N ASN A 239 9.60 1.35 6.15
CA ASN A 239 10.88 0.68 6.21
C ASN A 239 11.96 1.54 5.55
N ILE A 240 12.65 2.33 6.36
CA ILE A 240 13.84 3.09 5.96
C ILE A 240 15.16 2.38 6.28
N CYS A 241 15.07 1.17 6.87
CA CYS A 241 16.21 0.43 7.37
C CYS A 241 16.65 -0.69 6.42
N ASP A 242 15.85 -1.02 5.40
CA ASP A 242 16.16 -2.05 4.41
C ASP A 242 17.23 -1.57 3.41
N PRO A 243 18.43 -2.18 3.41
CA PRO A 243 19.51 -1.82 2.47
C PRO A 243 19.22 -2.22 1.02
N ASP A 244 18.31 -3.17 0.79
CA ASP A 244 17.93 -3.65 -0.55
C ASP A 244 16.76 -2.85 -1.15
N ASP A 245 16.15 -1.95 -0.37
CA ASP A 245 15.06 -1.10 -0.83
C ASP A 245 15.58 0.02 -1.77
N PRO A 246 15.11 0.10 -3.03
CA PRO A 246 15.52 1.14 -3.97
C PRO A 246 14.98 2.55 -3.63
N ARG A 247 14.06 2.70 -2.66
CA ARG A 247 13.58 3.99 -2.19
C ARG A 247 14.68 4.72 -1.41
N ALA A 248 14.75 6.05 -1.55
CA ALA A 248 15.72 6.84 -0.81
C ALA A 248 15.41 6.79 0.70
N GLN A 249 16.36 6.28 1.51
CA GLN A 249 16.27 6.14 2.98
C GLN A 249 16.33 7.47 3.75
N ASN A 250 16.43 8.60 3.04
CA ASN A 250 16.57 9.93 3.65
C ASN A 250 15.20 10.49 4.04
N VAL A 251 15.06 10.89 5.29
CA VAL A 251 13.84 11.53 5.81
C VAL A 251 14.09 13.03 6.03
N THR A 252 13.18 13.87 5.53
CA THR A 252 13.18 15.31 5.83
C THR A 252 11.87 15.70 6.48
N VAL A 253 11.94 16.34 7.65
CA VAL A 253 10.77 16.74 8.44
C VAL A 253 10.60 18.26 8.38
N PHE A 254 9.46 18.71 7.86
CA PHE A 254 9.08 20.12 7.81
C PHE A 254 7.96 20.43 8.80
N GLY A 255 7.92 21.65 9.30
CA GLY A 255 6.86 22.14 10.16
C GLY A 255 7.22 23.50 10.75
N LYS A 256 6.22 24.26 11.19
CA LYS A 256 6.41 25.49 11.95
C LYS A 256 6.78 25.19 13.40
N THR A 257 7.23 26.21 14.14
CA THR A 257 7.47 26.07 15.58
C THR A 257 6.16 25.70 16.28
N GLY A 258 6.19 24.68 17.14
CA GLY A 258 5.00 24.19 17.86
C GLY A 258 4.17 23.12 17.14
N GLU A 259 4.46 22.78 15.88
CA GLU A 259 3.69 21.76 15.13
C GLU A 259 4.11 20.30 15.45
N GLY A 260 4.97 20.11 16.46
CA GLY A 260 5.36 18.76 16.91
C GLY A 260 6.57 18.16 16.18
N LYS A 261 7.39 18.97 15.49
CA LYS A 261 8.64 18.49 14.84
C LYS A 261 9.55 17.72 15.81
N SER A 262 9.94 18.32 16.93
CA SER A 262 10.81 17.68 17.93
C SER A 262 10.15 16.44 18.53
N TYR A 263 8.82 16.46 18.72
CA TYR A 263 8.07 15.31 19.23
C TYR A 263 8.13 14.12 18.26
N PHE A 264 7.84 14.37 16.98
CA PHE A 264 7.92 13.35 15.93
C PHE A 264 9.33 12.77 15.80
N LEU A 265 10.35 13.63 15.76
CA LEU A 265 11.75 13.17 15.67
C LEU A 265 12.15 12.32 16.88
N LYS A 266 11.79 12.71 18.10
CA LYS A 266 12.08 11.92 19.31
C LYS A 266 11.41 10.54 19.27
N ALA A 267 10.15 10.48 18.84
CA ALA A 267 9.43 9.22 18.67
C ALA A 267 10.09 8.33 17.60
N LEU A 268 10.46 8.92 16.46
CA LEU A 268 11.15 8.20 15.38
C LEU A 268 12.50 7.65 15.85
N VAL A 269 13.26 8.41 16.63
CA VAL A 269 14.55 7.95 17.19
C VAL A 269 14.35 6.76 18.11
N VAL A 270 13.34 6.76 18.98
CA VAL A 270 13.02 5.60 19.82
C VAL A 270 12.68 4.38 18.96
N SER A 271 11.81 4.54 17.95
CA SER A 271 11.48 3.46 17.01
C SER A 271 12.72 2.90 16.30
N LEU A 272 13.64 3.76 15.87
CA LEU A 272 14.90 3.35 15.22
C LEU A 272 15.81 2.58 16.17
N LEU A 273 15.91 3.01 17.42
CA LEU A 273 16.69 2.30 18.44
C LEU A 273 16.10 0.92 18.74
N GLU A 274 14.77 0.78 18.76
CA GLU A 274 14.08 -0.51 18.92
C GLU A 274 14.35 -1.47 17.76
N GLU A 275 14.47 -0.96 16.54
CA GLU A 275 14.89 -1.70 15.34
C GLU A 275 16.41 -2.01 15.32
N GLY A 276 17.16 -1.62 16.36
CA GLY A 276 18.60 -1.87 16.47
C GLY A 276 19.48 -0.90 15.67
N VAL A 277 18.94 0.23 15.22
CA VAL A 277 19.69 1.24 14.46
C VAL A 277 20.46 2.17 15.41
N HIS A 278 21.73 2.43 15.10
CA HIS A 278 22.52 3.43 15.81
C HIS A 278 22.14 4.84 15.36
N VAL A 279 21.76 5.69 16.32
CA VAL A 279 21.31 7.06 16.05
C VAL A 279 22.31 8.08 16.59
N PHE A 280 22.69 9.04 15.75
CA PHE A 280 23.46 10.22 16.13
C PHE A 280 22.59 11.46 15.96
N VAL A 281 22.49 12.28 17.00
CA VAL A 281 21.69 13.52 16.99
C VAL A 281 22.61 14.71 17.22
N PHE A 282 22.51 15.70 16.34
CA PHE A 282 23.14 17.00 16.52
C PHE A 282 22.13 17.94 17.16
N ASP A 283 22.33 18.23 18.44
CA ASP A 283 21.42 19.02 19.25
C ASP A 283 21.97 20.44 19.45
N LEU A 284 21.24 21.45 18.97
CA LEU A 284 21.61 22.85 19.12
C LEU A 284 21.05 23.46 20.42
N ASP A 285 19.89 23.00 20.87
CA ASP A 285 19.11 23.63 21.95
C ASP A 285 19.09 22.79 23.24
N GLY A 286 19.74 21.63 23.24
CA GLY A 286 19.80 20.72 24.40
C GLY A 286 18.50 19.95 24.66
N GLU A 287 17.55 19.95 23.71
CA GLU A 287 16.24 19.29 23.87
C GLU A 287 16.32 17.77 23.97
N TRP A 288 17.45 17.15 23.61
CA TRP A 288 17.62 15.71 23.52
C TRP A 288 18.33 15.09 24.73
N LEU A 289 18.86 15.89 25.64
CA LEU A 289 19.63 15.43 26.80
C LEU A 289 18.86 14.40 27.64
N ASP A 290 17.61 14.69 27.97
CA ASP A 290 16.79 13.81 28.82
C ASP A 290 16.46 12.49 28.11
N LEU A 291 16.14 12.54 26.81
CA LEU A 291 15.90 11.33 26.02
C LEU A 291 17.17 10.49 25.91
N CYS A 292 18.32 11.12 25.63
CA CYS A 292 19.61 10.47 25.54
C CYS A 292 19.94 9.70 26.82
N LYS A 293 19.75 10.34 27.99
CA LYS A 293 19.93 9.68 29.29
C LYS A 293 18.95 8.53 29.51
N TYR A 294 17.68 8.72 29.14
CA TYR A 294 16.63 7.71 29.31
C TYR A 294 16.93 6.42 28.53
N VAL A 295 17.42 6.54 27.29
CA VAL A 295 17.77 5.38 26.45
C VAL A 295 19.16 4.82 26.74
N GLY A 296 19.86 5.32 27.76
CA GLY A 296 21.22 4.90 28.10
C GLY A 296 22.29 5.33 27.09
N GLY A 297 22.02 6.39 26.31
CA GLY A 297 22.94 6.97 25.33
C GLY A 297 24.03 7.82 25.97
N VAL A 298 24.97 8.26 25.12
CA VAL A 298 26.06 9.15 25.51
C VAL A 298 25.77 10.55 24.98
N TYR A 299 25.57 11.50 25.90
CA TYR A 299 25.46 12.92 25.54
C TYR A 299 26.85 13.57 25.60
N ILE A 300 27.27 14.19 24.49
CA ILE A 300 28.52 14.94 24.41
C ILE A 300 28.16 16.42 24.38
N ASP A 301 28.47 17.12 25.47
CA ASP A 301 28.29 18.57 25.55
C ASP A 301 29.49 19.28 24.92
N HIS A 302 29.23 20.10 23.90
CA HIS A 302 30.22 20.93 23.20
C HIS A 302 30.20 22.41 23.63
N THR A 303 29.33 22.79 24.58
CA THR A 303 29.13 24.19 24.99
C THR A 303 29.94 24.58 26.24
N THR A 304 30.37 23.61 27.03
CA THR A 304 31.12 23.83 28.28
C THR A 304 32.62 23.69 28.06
N GLU A 305 33.44 24.50 28.77
CA GLU A 305 34.91 24.38 28.75
C GLU A 305 35.41 23.00 29.22
N GLU A 306 34.58 22.26 29.96
CA GLU A 306 34.82 20.87 30.41
C GLU A 306 34.27 19.80 29.43
N GLY A 307 33.75 20.23 28.27
CA GLY A 307 33.23 19.35 27.24
C GLY A 307 34.28 18.33 26.80
N ARG A 308 33.86 17.11 26.48
CA ARG A 308 34.72 16.13 25.82
C ARG A 308 34.91 16.58 24.37
N TYR A 309 35.82 17.53 24.15
CA TYR A 309 36.20 17.94 22.82
C TYR A 309 36.88 16.77 22.13
N PHE A 310 36.35 16.38 20.96
CA PHE A 310 37.15 15.61 20.03
C PHE A 310 38.18 16.56 19.47
N GLU A 311 39.41 16.50 19.99
CA GLU A 311 40.55 17.22 19.43
C GLU A 311 40.73 16.74 17.98
N PRO A 312 40.43 17.56 16.96
CA PRO A 312 40.39 17.12 15.56
C PRO A 312 41.76 16.64 15.05
N LEU A 313 42.83 17.03 15.74
CA LEU A 313 44.20 16.63 15.46
C LEU A 313 44.62 15.35 16.17
N THR A 314 43.76 14.77 17.03
CA THR A 314 44.10 13.55 17.76
C THR A 314 44.18 12.36 16.81
N ILE A 315 45.40 11.87 16.61
CA ILE A 315 45.64 10.57 16.00
C ILE A 315 45.25 9.51 17.05
N MET A 316 44.09 8.88 16.86
CA MET A 316 43.69 7.78 17.72
C MET A 316 44.71 6.63 17.62
N PRO A 317 45.07 5.98 18.74
CA PRO A 317 45.97 4.83 18.72
C PRO A 317 45.44 3.77 17.75
N ALA A 318 46.37 3.07 17.08
CA ALA A 318 46.02 2.01 16.16
C ALA A 318 45.13 0.99 16.86
N ILE A 319 43.99 0.67 16.23
CA ILE A 319 43.17 -0.44 16.69
C ILE A 319 44.01 -1.69 16.45
N THR A 320 44.08 -2.61 17.43
CA THR A 320 44.80 -3.88 17.30
C THR A 320 44.41 -4.54 15.99
N GLU A 321 45.39 -4.83 15.14
CA GLU A 321 45.15 -5.36 13.80
C GLU A 321 44.68 -6.83 13.90
N ILE A 322 43.39 -7.06 13.68
CA ILE A 322 42.78 -8.40 13.70
C ILE A 322 42.70 -8.98 12.28
N ASP A 323 42.59 -8.12 11.25
CA ASP A 323 42.51 -8.46 9.83
C ASP A 323 42.98 -7.32 8.90
N GLU A 324 42.98 -7.57 7.57
CA GLU A 324 43.35 -6.57 6.56
C GLU A 324 42.41 -5.35 6.52
N GLU A 325 41.15 -5.52 6.92
CA GLU A 325 40.17 -4.45 6.95
C GLU A 325 40.50 -3.45 8.07
N CYS A 326 40.86 -3.95 9.26
CA CYS A 326 41.41 -3.17 10.36
C CYS A 326 42.65 -2.38 9.93
N ALA A 327 43.57 -3.01 9.19
CA ALA A 327 44.78 -2.33 8.69
C ALA A 327 44.46 -1.24 7.65
N ARG A 328 43.46 -1.45 6.78
CA ARG A 328 42.96 -0.39 5.87
C ARG A 328 42.30 0.74 6.63
N TYR A 329 41.49 0.41 7.64
CA TYR A 329 40.77 1.39 8.46
C TYR A 329 41.74 2.26 9.28
N ASN A 330 42.75 1.67 9.94
CA ASN A 330 43.80 2.40 10.63
C ASN A 330 44.53 3.39 9.71
N ARG A 331 44.90 2.97 8.50
CA ARG A 331 45.52 3.86 7.48
C ARG A 331 44.60 4.99 7.04
N SER A 332 43.30 4.73 6.90
CA SER A 332 42.31 5.75 6.55
C SER A 332 42.19 6.80 7.65
N ARG A 333 42.08 6.39 8.92
CA ARG A 333 42.00 7.32 10.06
C ARG A 333 43.23 8.22 10.15
N TYR A 334 44.42 7.64 9.96
CA TYR A 334 45.67 8.40 9.96
C TYR A 334 45.68 9.48 8.87
N LYS A 335 45.32 9.13 7.63
CA LYS A 335 45.20 10.10 6.52
C LYS A 335 44.14 11.17 6.79
N MET A 336 43.04 10.82 7.45
CA MET A 336 42.00 11.79 7.81
C MET A 336 42.48 12.78 8.88
N ALA A 337 43.23 12.31 9.88
CA ALA A 337 43.87 13.17 10.87
C ALA A 337 44.91 14.10 10.22
N GLU A 338 45.74 13.57 9.32
CA GLU A 338 46.73 14.36 8.56
C GLU A 338 46.05 15.46 7.71
N MET A 339 45.03 15.10 6.93
CA MET A 339 44.27 16.06 6.12
C MET A 339 43.50 17.06 6.98
N GLY A 340 42.95 16.62 8.10
CA GLY A 340 42.27 17.46 9.09
C GLY A 340 43.23 18.51 9.64
N GLY A 341 44.42 18.09 10.07
CA GLY A 341 45.46 18.99 10.55
C GLY A 341 45.92 19.99 9.51
N LEU A 342 46.27 19.54 8.31
CA LEU A 342 46.63 20.43 7.20
C LEU A 342 45.54 21.46 6.90
N ARG A 343 44.26 21.06 6.90
CA ARG A 343 43.14 21.99 6.70
C ARG A 343 43.00 22.98 7.84
N THR A 344 43.09 22.53 9.09
CA THR A 344 43.01 23.39 10.27
C THR A 344 44.13 24.44 10.27
N PHE A 345 45.38 24.03 10.03
CA PHE A 345 46.51 24.97 9.90
C PHE A 345 46.37 25.90 8.70
N SER A 346 45.83 25.42 7.58
CA SER A 346 45.56 26.27 6.41
C SER A 346 44.41 27.28 6.64
N LEU A 347 43.46 26.98 7.52
CA LEU A 347 42.30 27.84 7.82
C LEU A 347 42.60 28.84 8.95
N LEU A 348 43.37 28.43 9.96
CA LEU A 348 43.67 29.24 11.15
C LEU A 348 45.02 29.96 11.06
N GLY A 349 45.94 29.48 10.22
CA GLY A 349 47.23 30.10 9.97
C GLY A 349 47.12 31.21 8.93
N GLU A 350 46.55 32.36 9.31
CA GLU A 350 46.30 33.51 8.40
C GLU A 350 47.54 34.00 7.62
N ASN A 351 48.76 33.57 8.00
CA ASN A 351 50.03 33.99 7.37
C ASN A 351 50.99 32.83 7.02
N LEU A 352 50.54 31.57 6.97
CA LEU A 352 51.42 30.46 6.60
C LEU A 352 51.65 30.40 5.08
N THR A 353 52.92 30.34 4.67
CA THR A 353 53.30 30.11 3.28
C THR A 353 53.12 28.64 2.89
N ARG A 354 52.99 28.35 1.59
CA ARG A 354 52.84 26.96 1.09
C ARG A 354 53.96 26.00 1.57
N PRO A 355 55.24 26.42 1.62
CA PRO A 355 56.31 25.58 2.18
C PRO A 355 56.12 25.29 3.68
N GLU A 356 55.64 26.25 4.46
CA GLU A 356 55.39 26.05 5.90
C GLU A 356 54.19 25.11 6.13
N ILE A 357 53.15 25.20 5.31
CA ILE A 357 52.03 24.26 5.33
C ILE A 357 52.50 22.83 4.97
N PHE A 358 53.45 22.71 4.03
CA PHE A 358 54.04 21.42 3.66
C PHE A 358 54.86 20.82 4.82
N GLU A 359 55.69 21.62 5.49
CA GLU A 359 56.46 21.19 6.67
C GLU A 359 55.55 20.77 7.82
N VAL A 360 54.42 21.44 8.03
CA VAL A 360 53.40 21.01 9.00
C VAL A 360 52.84 19.63 8.65
N GLY A 361 52.57 19.35 7.37
CA GLY A 361 52.13 18.03 6.92
C GLY A 361 53.18 16.94 7.16
N GLU A 362 54.45 17.24 6.90
CA GLU A 362 55.56 16.31 7.15
C GLU A 362 55.83 16.10 8.65
N ALA A 363 55.62 17.11 9.50
CA ALA A 363 55.72 16.97 10.95
C ALA A 363 54.65 16.01 11.51
N ILE A 364 53.40 16.14 11.05
CA ILE A 364 52.30 15.23 11.43
C ILE A 364 52.59 13.78 11.00
N ARG A 365 53.38 13.59 9.93
CA ARG A 365 53.77 12.25 9.45
C ARG A 365 54.86 11.56 10.28
N ARG A 366 55.65 12.33 11.03
CA ARG A 366 56.87 11.84 11.71
C ARG A 366 56.62 11.42 13.16
N ASP A 367 55.57 11.94 13.79
CA ASP A 367 55.01 11.47 15.07
C ASP A 367 54.01 10.32 14.84
#